data_AF-A0A929XCC0-F1
#
_entry.id   AF-A0A929XCC0-F1
#
_cell.length_a   1.000
_cell.length_b   1.000
_cell.length_c   1.000
_cell.angle_alpha   90.00
_cell.angle_beta   90.00
_cell.angle_gamma   90.00
#
_symmetry.space_group_name_H-M   'P 1'
#
loop_
_entity.id
_entity.type
_entity.pdbx_description
1 polymer ?
#
loop_
_entity_poly.entity_id
_entity_poly.type
_entity_poly.pdbx_seq_one_letter_code
_entity_poly.pdbx_strand_id
1 'polypeptide(L)'
;KAVTSELERGKIVIFDIDVQGYEIARSKVPKSELTSVFITTPSLSELRDRLRARGDNDPADIALRLQNAQEEMERLGEYDYFIINDRLEAAYENLRSIYKTIKLETASRDIGKLIEIWKI
;
A
#
# COMPACT_ATOMS: atom_id res chain seq x y z
N LYS A 1 -8.70 16.45 -7.14
CA LYS A 1 -8.02 17.13 -8.27
C LYS A 1 -6.49 16.95 -8.25
N ALA A 2 -5.81 17.00 -7.09
CA ALA A 2 -4.34 16.87 -7.03
C ALA A 2 -3.77 15.48 -7.41
N VAL A 3 -4.52 14.41 -7.16
CA VAL A 3 -4.07 13.03 -7.43
C VAL A 3 -4.02 12.75 -8.94
N THR A 4 -5.13 13.03 -9.65
CA THR A 4 -5.26 12.81 -11.09
C THR A 4 -4.19 13.56 -11.89
N SER A 5 -3.89 14.80 -11.51
CA SER A 5 -2.87 15.60 -12.21
C SER A 5 -1.44 15.06 -12.03
N GLU A 6 -1.11 14.41 -10.91
CA GLU A 6 0.22 13.82 -10.73
C GLU A 6 0.34 12.45 -11.40
N LEU A 7 -0.76 11.68 -11.45
CA LEU A 7 -0.85 10.46 -12.25
C LEU A 7 -0.68 10.74 -13.76
N GLU A 8 -1.33 11.80 -14.27
CA GLU A 8 -1.18 12.27 -15.67
C GLU A 8 0.27 12.68 -15.99
N ARG A 9 1.07 13.04 -14.99
CA ARG A 9 2.50 13.36 -15.13
C ARG A 9 3.40 12.12 -15.03
N GLY A 10 2.83 10.92 -14.99
CA GLY A 10 3.55 9.65 -14.90
C GLY A 10 4.20 9.42 -13.53
N LYS A 11 3.72 10.10 -12.48
CA LYS A 11 4.20 9.87 -11.11
C LYS A 11 3.30 8.87 -10.39
N ILE A 12 3.91 8.06 -9.55
CA ILE A 12 3.19 7.19 -8.61
C ILE A 12 2.85 8.01 -7.37
N VAL A 13 1.57 7.99 -7.00
CA VAL A 13 1.07 8.58 -5.75
C VAL A 13 0.95 7.47 -4.71
N ILE A 14 1.59 7.65 -3.56
CA ILE A 14 1.49 6.71 -2.43
C ILE A 14 0.46 7.27 -1.45
N PHE A 15 -0.51 6.42 -1.09
CA PHE A 15 -1.49 6.71 -0.06
C PHE A 15 -1.18 5.90 1.20
N ASP A 16 -1.11 6.58 2.34
CA ASP A 16 -1.13 5.97 3.66
C ASP A 16 -2.54 6.18 4.23
N ILE A 17 -3.39 5.17 4.08
CA ILE A 17 -4.82 5.24 4.40
C ILE A 17 -5.25 3.98 5.16
N ASP A 18 -6.26 4.13 6.02
CA ASP A 18 -6.91 3.01 6.71
C ASP A 18 -7.79 2.18 5.77
N VAL A 19 -8.41 1.14 6.29
CA VAL A 19 -9.27 0.23 5.53
C VAL A 19 -10.50 0.93 4.93
N GLN A 20 -11.07 1.95 5.60
CA GLN A 20 -12.18 2.71 5.02
C GLN A 20 -11.71 3.53 3.82
N GLY A 21 -10.54 4.16 3.94
CA GLY A 21 -9.87 4.84 2.84
C GLY A 21 -9.58 3.91 1.67
N TYR A 22 -9.12 2.68 1.95
CA TYR A 22 -8.90 1.65 0.94
C TYR A 22 -10.18 1.28 0.19
N GLU A 23 -11.31 1.08 0.86
CA GLU A 23 -12.60 0.82 0.18
C GLU A 23 -13.02 1.96 -0.74
N ILE A 24 -12.82 3.20 -0.28
CA ILE A 24 -13.14 4.38 -1.10
C ILE A 24 -12.23 4.45 -2.32
N ALA A 25 -10.94 4.14 -2.18
CA ALA A 25 -10.01 4.11 -3.29
C ALA A 25 -10.40 3.02 -4.30
N ARG A 26 -10.66 1.80 -3.82
CA ARG A 26 -11.05 0.65 -4.64
C ARG A 26 -12.35 0.85 -5.41
N SER A 27 -13.30 1.60 -4.85
CA SER A 27 -14.57 1.91 -5.53
C SER A 27 -14.46 3.03 -6.58
N LYS A 28 -13.43 3.87 -6.51
CA LYS A 28 -13.26 5.05 -7.37
C LYS A 28 -12.15 4.92 -8.42
N VAL A 29 -11.15 4.09 -8.15
CA VAL A 29 -9.98 3.90 -9.03
C VAL A 29 -10.10 2.54 -9.71
N PRO A 30 -9.92 2.46 -11.05
CA PRO A 30 -9.87 1.19 -11.75
C PRO A 30 -8.81 0.27 -11.13
N LYS A 31 -9.11 -1.03 -11.02
CA LYS A 31 -8.15 -2.01 -10.47
C LYS A 31 -6.81 -2.02 -11.23
N SER A 32 -6.81 -1.71 -12.52
CA SER A 32 -5.59 -1.59 -13.34
C SER A 32 -4.69 -0.41 -12.98
N GLU A 33 -5.17 0.55 -12.19
CA GLU A 33 -4.45 1.77 -11.80
C GLU A 33 -4.23 1.85 -10.28
N LEU A 34 -4.68 0.84 -9.55
CA LEU A 34 -4.56 0.76 -8.09
C LEU A 34 -3.72 -0.46 -7.74
N THR A 35 -2.64 -0.24 -6.99
CA THR A 35 -1.89 -1.31 -6.36
C THR A 35 -1.95 -1.16 -4.86
N SER A 36 -2.43 -2.20 -4.20
CA SER A 36 -2.66 -2.23 -2.75
C SER A 36 -1.63 -3.10 -2.04
N VAL A 37 -1.07 -2.58 -0.95
CA VAL A 37 -0.05 -3.27 -0.15
C VAL A 37 -0.48 -3.25 1.31
N PHE A 38 -0.74 -4.41 1.88
CA PHE A 38 -1.02 -4.55 3.31
C PHE A 38 0.29 -4.73 4.08
N ILE A 39 0.50 -3.94 5.12
CA ILE A 39 1.72 -3.98 5.94
C ILE A 39 1.33 -4.26 7.39
N THR A 40 1.86 -5.33 7.97
CA THR A 40 1.55 -5.74 9.36
C THR A 40 2.79 -6.15 10.14
N THR A 41 2.64 -6.49 11.41
CA THR A 41 3.68 -7.09 12.25
C THR A 41 3.58 -8.63 12.24
N PRO A 42 4.64 -9.36 12.63
CA PRO A 42 4.61 -10.82 12.75
C PRO A 42 3.51 -11.36 13.68
N SER A 43 3.12 -10.58 14.69
CA SER A 43 2.10 -10.98 15.65
C SER A 43 1.36 -9.78 16.23
N LEU A 44 0.21 -10.05 16.84
CA LEU A 44 -0.57 -9.05 17.58
C LEU A 44 0.18 -8.53 18.82
N SER A 45 0.98 -9.37 19.47
CA SER A 45 1.81 -8.95 20.61
C SER A 45 2.84 -7.91 20.16
N GLU A 46 3.50 -8.17 19.02
CA GLU A 46 4.46 -7.23 18.43
C GLU A 46 3.79 -5.90 18.07
N LEU A 47 2.57 -5.93 17.52
CA LEU A 47 1.81 -4.71 17.23
C LEU A 47 1.54 -3.90 18.51
N ARG A 48 1.08 -4.57 19.58
CA ARG A 48 0.84 -3.93 20.88
C ARG A 48 2.10 -3.28 21.43
N ASP A 49 3.22 -3.99 21.37
CA ASP A 49 4.48 -3.52 21.93
C ASP A 49 5.01 -2.32 21.13
N ARG A 50 4.82 -2.30 19.80
CA ARG A 50 5.11 -1.14 18.95
C ARG A 50 4.20 0.07 19.19
N LEU A 51 2.89 -0.13 19.41
CA LEU A 51 1.96 0.96 19.74
C LEU A 51 2.38 1.64 21.04
N ARG A 52 2.71 0.85 22.08
CA ARG A 52 3.24 1.37 23.35
C ARG A 52 4.54 2.12 23.17
N ALA A 53 5.48 1.58 22.38
CA ALA A 53 6.76 2.24 22.11
C ALA A 53 6.61 3.59 21.36
N ARG A 54 5.53 3.76 20.59
CA ARG A 54 5.19 5.04 19.92
C ARG A 54 4.57 6.08 20.85
N GLY A 55 4.26 5.71 22.10
CA GLY A 55 3.64 6.61 23.07
C GLY A 55 2.11 6.56 23.08
N ASP A 56 1.48 5.61 22.40
CA ASP A 56 0.07 5.31 22.63
C ASP A 56 -0.07 4.65 24.01
N ASN A 57 -0.59 5.41 24.97
CA ASN A 57 -0.64 5.02 26.38
C ASN A 57 -2.06 4.72 26.89
N ASP A 58 -3.11 5.08 26.13
CA ASP A 58 -4.49 4.75 26.51
C ASP A 58 -4.77 3.26 26.24
N PRO A 59 -5.06 2.46 27.28
CA PRO A 59 -5.37 1.05 27.11
C PRO A 59 -6.60 0.80 26.21
N ALA A 60 -7.58 1.70 26.21
CA ALA A 60 -8.79 1.57 25.38
C ALA A 60 -8.46 1.74 23.90
N ASP A 61 -7.65 2.74 23.55
CA ASP A 61 -7.22 2.98 22.17
C ASP A 61 -6.33 1.85 21.65
N ILE A 62 -5.42 1.33 22.49
CA ILE A 62 -4.60 0.18 22.12
C ILE A 62 -5.49 -1.04 21.87
N ALA A 63 -6.45 -1.33 22.75
CA ALA A 63 -7.36 -2.45 22.58
C ALA A 63 -8.19 -2.33 21.30
N LEU A 64 -8.71 -1.14 20.99
CA LEU A 64 -9.46 -0.87 19.77
C LEU A 64 -8.59 -1.08 18.52
N ARG A 65 -7.35 -0.57 18.51
CA ARG A 65 -6.43 -0.77 17.37
C ARG A 65 -6.05 -2.24 17.17
N LEU A 66 -5.85 -2.99 18.25
CA LEU A 66 -5.57 -4.41 18.16
C LEU A 66 -6.78 -5.20 17.65
N GLN A 67 -7.99 -4.84 18.08
CA GLN A 67 -9.22 -5.42 17.55
C GLN A 67 -9.37 -5.13 16.05
N ASN A 68 -9.24 -3.86 15.65
CA ASN A 68 -9.28 -3.48 14.24
C ASN A 68 -8.24 -4.28 13.43
N ALA A 69 -7.00 -4.37 13.90
CA ALA A 69 -5.97 -5.15 13.21
C ALA A 69 -6.33 -6.64 13.03
N GLN A 70 -7.08 -7.25 13.96
CA GLN A 70 -7.58 -8.62 13.79
C GLN A 70 -8.65 -8.69 12.69
N GLU A 71 -9.62 -7.78 12.70
CA GLU A 71 -10.68 -7.69 11.68
C GLU A 71 -10.07 -7.42 10.29
N GLU A 72 -9.06 -6.56 10.21
CA GLU A 72 -8.35 -6.26 8.96
C GLU A 72 -7.59 -7.47 8.40
N MET A 73 -7.05 -8.33 9.27
CA MET A 73 -6.35 -9.56 8.85
C MET A 73 -7.29 -10.55 8.13
N GLU A 74 -8.60 -10.54 8.42
CA GLU A 74 -9.58 -11.39 7.72
C GLU A 74 -9.74 -10.98 6.25
N ARG A 75 -9.41 -9.72 5.92
CA ARG A 75 -9.54 -9.11 4.60
C ARG A 75 -8.25 -9.11 3.80
N LEU A 76 -7.19 -9.77 4.29
CA LEU A 76 -5.86 -9.78 3.67
C LEU A 76 -5.89 -10.27 2.22
N GLY A 77 -6.79 -11.20 1.88
CA GLY A 77 -6.97 -11.71 0.53
C GLY A 77 -7.50 -10.70 -0.50
N GLU A 78 -7.90 -9.50 -0.06
CA GLU A 78 -8.38 -8.43 -0.94
C GLU A 78 -7.25 -7.55 -1.49
N TYR A 79 -6.06 -7.60 -0.88
CA TYR A 79 -4.89 -6.79 -1.24
C TYR A 79 -4.02 -7.48 -2.30
N ASP A 80 -3.33 -6.70 -3.13
CA ASP A 80 -2.45 -7.23 -4.19
C ASP A 80 -1.13 -7.77 -3.61
N TYR A 81 -0.62 -7.13 -2.56
CA TYR A 81 0.62 -7.51 -1.89
C TYR A 81 0.49 -7.46 -0.37
N PHE A 82 1.33 -8.24 0.30
CA PHE A 82 1.43 -8.32 1.75
C PHE A 82 2.88 -8.24 2.21
N ILE A 83 3.15 -7.46 3.26
CA ILE A 83 4.47 -7.31 3.88
C ILE A 83 4.37 -7.50 5.39
N ILE A 84 5.16 -8.43 5.92
CA ILE A 84 5.44 -8.50 7.36
C ILE A 84 6.59 -7.55 7.67
N ASN A 85 6.29 -6.50 8.41
CA ASN A 85 7.25 -5.52 8.92
C ASN A 85 7.84 -5.99 10.25
N ASP A 86 8.61 -7.07 10.22
CA ASP A 86 9.42 -7.50 11.37
C ASP A 86 10.63 -6.56 11.55
N ARG A 87 11.37 -6.36 10.46
CA ARG A 87 12.54 -5.46 10.40
C ARG A 87 12.32 -4.37 9.38
N LEU A 88 12.56 -3.12 9.78
CA LEU A 88 12.29 -1.94 8.97
C LEU A 88 13.02 -2.00 7.61
N GLU A 89 14.30 -2.36 7.60
CA GLU A 89 15.10 -2.40 6.38
C GLU A 89 14.58 -3.44 5.39
N ALA A 90 14.18 -4.62 5.87
CA ALA A 90 13.63 -5.68 5.04
C ALA A 90 12.26 -5.31 4.47
N ALA A 91 11.38 -4.76 5.31
CA ALA A 91 10.06 -4.28 4.90
C ALA A 91 10.16 -3.16 3.85
N TYR A 92 11.12 -2.26 4.04
CA TYR A 92 11.43 -1.18 3.10
C TYR A 92 11.90 -1.74 1.74
N GLU A 93 12.85 -2.67 1.71
CA GLU A 93 13.31 -3.24 0.44
C GLU A 93 12.20 -4.03 -0.29
N ASN A 94 11.30 -4.69 0.46
CA ASN A 94 10.13 -5.34 -0.12
C ASN A 94 9.18 -4.32 -0.77
N LEU A 95 8.83 -3.25 -0.05
CA LEU A 95 7.97 -2.19 -0.58
C LEU A 95 8.61 -1.49 -1.78
N ARG A 96 9.92 -1.25 -1.72
CA ARG A 96 10.70 -0.67 -2.82
C ARG A 96 10.75 -1.57 -4.04
N SER A 97 10.78 -2.89 -3.84
CA SER A 97 10.71 -3.87 -4.93
C SER A 97 9.35 -3.85 -5.61
N ILE A 98 8.26 -3.81 -4.84
CA ILE A 98 6.90 -3.64 -5.38
C ILE A 98 6.82 -2.34 -6.21
N TYR A 99 7.27 -1.22 -5.65
CA TYR A 99 7.30 0.07 -6.35
C TYR A 99 8.06 0.00 -7.68
N LYS A 100 9.24 -0.62 -7.69
CA LYS A 100 10.04 -0.77 -8.92
C LYS A 100 9.31 -1.64 -9.94
N THR A 101 8.68 -2.72 -9.51
CA THR A 101 7.94 -3.64 -10.39
C THR A 101 6.75 -2.95 -11.06
N ILE A 102 5.95 -2.19 -10.30
CA ILE A 102 4.80 -1.45 -10.85
C ILE A 102 5.24 -0.51 -11.99
N LYS A 103 6.39 0.15 -11.86
CA LYS A 103 6.95 1.03 -12.92
C LYS A 103 7.39 0.29 -14.19
N LEU A 104 7.47 -1.03 -14.15
CA LEU A 104 7.85 -1.85 -15.30
C LEU A 104 6.64 -2.37 -16.05
N GLU A 105 5.43 -2.27 -15.49
CA GLU A 105 4.22 -2.73 -16.15
C GLU A 105 4.01 -2.02 -17.49
N THR A 106 3.69 -2.78 -18.53
CA THR A 106 3.43 -2.24 -19.88
C THR A 106 2.32 -1.19 -19.86
N ALA A 107 1.29 -1.40 -19.03
CA ALA A 107 0.18 -0.46 -18.85
C ALA A 107 0.63 0.91 -18.33
N SER A 108 1.77 0.98 -17.63
CA SER A 108 2.33 2.23 -17.11
C SER A 108 3.19 3.02 -18.12
N ARG A 109 3.34 2.52 -19.35
CA ARG A 109 4.21 3.10 -20.39
C ARG A 109 3.43 3.65 -21.56
N ASP A 110 3.96 4.71 -22.16
CA ASP A 110 3.51 5.22 -23.46
C ASP A 110 4.01 4.31 -24.59
N ILE A 111 3.32 3.19 -24.78
CA ILE A 111 3.65 2.19 -25.80
C ILE A 111 3.50 2.77 -27.22
N GLY A 112 2.54 3.68 -27.44
CA GLY A 112 2.34 4.33 -28.74
C GLY A 112 3.58 5.09 -29.19
N LYS A 113 4.11 5.95 -28.31
CA LYS A 113 5.35 6.69 -28.57
C LYS A 113 6.55 5.78 -28.78
N LEU A 114 6.67 4.70 -27.99
CA LEU A 114 7.75 3.72 -28.18
C LEU A 114 7.67 3.04 -29.54
N ILE A 115 6.47 2.63 -29.98
CA ILE A 115 6.27 2.03 -31.30
C ILE A 115 6.63 3.02 -32.42
N GLU A 116 6.25 4.29 -32.30
CA GLU A 116 6.59 5.32 -33.29
C GLU A 116 8.10 5.53 -33.44
N ILE A 117 8.85 5.54 -32.34
CA ILE A 117 10.33 5.64 -32.37
C ILE A 117 10.96 4.46 -33.15
N TRP A 118 10.31 3.29 -33.12
CA TRP A 118 10.81 2.08 -33.76
C TRP A 118 10.37 1.91 -35.22
N LYS A 119 9.47 2.75 -35.73
CA LYS A 119 9.13 2.76 -37.15
C LYS A 119 10.24 3.48 -37.91
N ILE A 120 10.98 2.72 -38.74
CA ILE A 120 11.98 3.22 -39.69
C ILE A 120 11.30 4.01 -40.80
#